data_AF-A0A2H0KFK0-F1
#
_entry.id   AF-A0A2H0KFK0-F1
#
_cell.length_a   1.000
_cell.length_b   1.000
_cell.length_c   1.000
_cell.angle_alpha   90.00
_cell.angle_beta   90.00
_cell.angle_gamma   90.00
#
_symmetry.space_group_name_H-M   'P 1'
#
loop_
_entity.id
_entity.type
_entity.pdbx_description
1 polymer ?
#
loop_
_entity_poly.entity_id
_entity_poly.type
_entity_poly.pdbx_seq_one_letter_code
_entity_poly.pdbx_strand_id
1 'polypeptide(L)'
;MNKNYPFSEIQGKITGSQKIIIALPQNPRYDQTAGGLALFLLLTQAGKTVSVICPSAMMVEFNNLVGVDKISPKAKGTDLVVSFNYSMDNVEKISYNDDGGRLNLVVQPKAGAPNINEKSVNLFYIGVGADLLITVGIKNISQLNQSGLSSISPESIINVDNWSDNTNFAAINVIDIDSSSISEIVLGLSEGLGLQLDLDVAQNLLNGLWQVTSGLKKSDLGPDAYEAVATCLRLGAQKPSAEPPAPKQKMWPVAKNEQKVVNVNRSQSNQPSPLPSTPPADWLEPKIYKGSSNV
;
A
#
# COMPACT_ATOMS: atom_id res chain seq x y z
N MET A 1 -0.57 -15.78 20.72
CA MET A 1 -2.04 -15.60 20.76
C MET A 1 -2.77 -16.91 20.47
N ASN A 2 -3.91 -17.15 21.15
CA ASN A 2 -4.73 -18.35 20.92
C ASN A 2 -5.80 -18.09 19.85
N LYS A 3 -5.38 -17.97 18.59
CA LYS A 3 -6.31 -17.82 17.45
C LYS A 3 -6.81 -19.18 16.98
N ASN A 4 -8.06 -19.28 16.51
CA ASN A 4 -8.66 -20.50 15.97
C ASN A 4 -8.94 -20.36 14.46
N TYR A 5 -7.94 -19.91 13.72
CA TYR A 5 -8.02 -19.81 12.27
C TYR A 5 -7.88 -21.20 11.62
N PRO A 6 -8.32 -21.39 10.35
CA PRO A 6 -8.19 -22.66 9.64
C PRO A 6 -6.73 -22.92 9.20
N PHE A 7 -5.79 -23.02 10.15
CA PHE A 7 -4.36 -23.06 9.90
C PHE A 7 -3.93 -24.19 8.97
N SER A 8 -4.50 -25.39 9.13
CA SER A 8 -4.18 -26.55 8.29
C SER A 8 -4.53 -26.30 6.81
N GLU A 9 -5.70 -25.72 6.55
CA GLU A 9 -6.15 -25.40 5.19
C GLU A 9 -5.31 -24.28 4.57
N ILE A 10 -5.01 -23.23 5.35
CA ILE A 10 -4.15 -22.12 4.95
C ILE A 10 -2.74 -22.64 4.62
N GLN A 11 -2.17 -23.47 5.49
CA GLN A 11 -0.86 -24.07 5.30
C GLN A 11 -0.82 -24.96 4.05
N GLY A 12 -1.88 -25.74 3.80
CA GLY A 12 -2.05 -26.53 2.59
C GLY A 12 -2.01 -25.67 1.31
N LYS A 13 -2.79 -24.58 1.27
CA LYS A 13 -2.80 -23.66 0.12
C LYS A 13 -1.46 -22.94 -0.06
N ILE A 14 -0.85 -22.43 1.00
CA ILE A 14 0.45 -21.74 0.93
C ILE A 14 1.55 -22.70 0.49
N THR A 15 1.57 -23.93 1.00
CA THR A 15 2.59 -24.93 0.62
C THR A 15 2.47 -25.33 -0.85
N GLY A 16 1.24 -25.55 -1.33
CA GLY A 16 0.95 -25.92 -2.72
C GLY A 16 1.16 -24.79 -3.74
N SER A 17 1.33 -23.54 -3.28
CA SER A 17 1.48 -22.36 -4.14
C SER A 17 2.92 -21.88 -4.17
N GLN A 18 3.40 -21.39 -5.31
CA GLN A 18 4.73 -20.77 -5.45
C GLN A 18 4.66 -19.28 -5.76
N LYS A 19 3.71 -18.87 -6.60
CA LYS A 19 3.44 -17.48 -6.96
C LYS A 19 2.21 -16.98 -6.22
N ILE A 20 2.40 -16.03 -5.32
CA ILE A 20 1.34 -15.51 -4.46
C ILE A 20 1.15 -14.02 -4.75
N ILE A 21 -0.09 -13.59 -4.91
CA ILE A 21 -0.47 -12.17 -4.96
C ILE A 21 -1.12 -11.79 -3.64
N ILE A 22 -0.69 -10.67 -3.06
CA ILE A 22 -1.36 -10.02 -1.94
C ILE A 22 -2.07 -8.77 -2.49
N ALA A 23 -3.39 -8.73 -2.37
CA ALA A 23 -4.21 -7.62 -2.84
C ALA A 23 -4.76 -6.78 -1.68
N LEU A 24 -4.51 -5.47 -1.75
CA LEU A 24 -5.03 -4.45 -0.84
C LEU A 24 -6.26 -3.75 -1.45
N PRO A 25 -7.22 -3.25 -0.65
CA PRO A 25 -8.37 -2.51 -1.17
C PRO A 25 -7.96 -1.19 -1.80
N GLN A 26 -8.87 -0.58 -2.57
CA GLN A 26 -8.69 0.81 -2.99
C GLN A 26 -8.66 1.74 -1.78
N ASN A 27 -7.74 2.70 -1.77
CA ASN A 27 -7.48 3.62 -0.65
C ASN A 27 -7.32 2.86 0.68
N PRO A 28 -6.33 1.96 0.76
CA PRO A 28 -6.20 1.10 1.93
C PRO A 28 -5.86 1.92 3.17
N ARG A 29 -6.36 1.47 4.31
CA ARG A 29 -5.94 1.99 5.61
C ARG A 29 -4.47 1.64 5.83
N TYR A 30 -3.79 2.44 6.64
CA TYR A 30 -2.41 2.20 7.04
C TYR A 30 -2.20 0.79 7.62
N ASP A 31 -3.09 0.34 8.51
CA ASP A 31 -3.03 -1.00 9.09
C ASP A 31 -3.23 -2.13 8.06
N GLN A 32 -4.10 -1.95 7.07
CA GLN A 32 -4.27 -2.93 5.98
C GLN A 32 -2.99 -3.04 5.15
N THR A 33 -2.35 -1.90 4.87
CA THR A 33 -1.07 -1.85 4.13
C THR A 33 0.06 -2.46 4.96
N ALA A 34 0.13 -2.15 6.25
CA ALA A 34 1.12 -2.68 7.18
C ALA A 34 1.01 -4.20 7.32
N GLY A 35 -0.20 -4.73 7.53
CA GLY A 35 -0.46 -6.16 7.59
C GLY A 35 -0.18 -6.87 6.27
N GLY A 36 -0.57 -6.28 5.14
CA GLY A 36 -0.28 -6.83 3.82
C GLY A 36 1.22 -6.89 3.50
N LEU A 37 1.98 -5.86 3.87
CA LEU A 37 3.43 -5.83 3.71
C LEU A 37 4.15 -6.77 4.69
N ALA A 38 3.66 -6.91 5.92
CA ALA A 38 4.17 -7.91 6.85
C ALA A 38 3.98 -9.33 6.30
N LEU A 39 2.80 -9.63 5.76
CA LEU A 39 2.54 -10.93 5.12
C LEU A 39 3.39 -11.14 3.87
N PHE A 40 3.63 -10.09 3.08
CA PHE A 40 4.57 -10.13 1.95
C PHE A 40 5.97 -10.54 2.38
N LEU A 41 6.51 -9.92 3.44
CA LEU A 41 7.84 -10.24 3.96
C LEU A 41 7.88 -11.68 4.49
N LEU A 42 6.91 -12.09 5.30
CA LEU A 42 6.81 -13.45 5.86
C LEU A 42 6.80 -14.53 4.77
N LEU A 43 5.97 -14.36 3.74
CA LEU A 43 5.86 -15.34 2.66
C LEU A 43 7.09 -15.33 1.74
N THR A 44 7.72 -14.16 1.55
CA THR A 44 8.99 -14.06 0.81
C THR A 44 10.11 -14.78 1.54
N GLN A 45 10.20 -14.62 2.87
CA GLN A 45 11.16 -15.32 3.72
C GLN A 45 10.92 -16.84 3.71
N ALA A 46 9.67 -17.28 3.59
CA ALA A 46 9.30 -18.68 3.40
C ALA A 46 9.59 -19.22 1.98
N GLY A 47 10.28 -18.46 1.13
CA GLY A 47 10.74 -18.89 -0.20
C GLY A 47 9.68 -18.78 -1.31
N LYS A 48 8.57 -18.07 -1.08
CA LYS A 48 7.54 -17.85 -2.09
C LYS A 48 7.87 -16.65 -2.98
N THR A 49 7.40 -16.68 -4.22
CA THR A 49 7.43 -15.51 -5.10
C THR A 49 6.18 -14.68 -4.83
N VAL A 50 6.32 -13.60 -4.07
CA VAL A 50 5.18 -12.78 -3.64
C VAL A 50 5.17 -11.44 -4.36
N SER A 51 3.99 -10.96 -4.72
CA SER A 51 3.78 -9.60 -5.23
C SER A 51 2.65 -8.93 -4.47
N VAL A 52 2.78 -7.63 -4.23
CA VAL A 52 1.76 -6.84 -3.54
C VAL A 52 1.17 -5.84 -4.53
N ILE A 53 -0.15 -5.76 -4.54
CA ILE A 53 -0.90 -4.88 -5.43
C ILE A 53 -1.91 -4.02 -4.68
N CYS A 54 -2.02 -2.77 -5.11
CA CYS A 54 -3.00 -1.82 -4.61
C CYS A 54 -3.42 -0.87 -5.74
N PRO A 55 -4.72 -0.72 -6.06
CA PRO A 55 -5.18 0.18 -7.10
C PRO A 55 -4.85 1.66 -6.84
N SER A 56 -4.77 2.05 -5.57
CA SER A 56 -4.43 3.41 -5.16
C SER A 56 -2.92 3.58 -5.00
N ALA A 57 -2.41 4.73 -5.43
CA ALA A 57 -1.01 5.10 -5.17
C ALA A 57 -0.76 5.25 -3.66
N MET A 58 0.39 4.76 -3.20
CA MET A 58 0.82 4.94 -1.81
C MET A 58 1.19 6.40 -1.54
N MET A 59 0.62 6.97 -0.50
CA MET A 59 0.92 8.33 -0.03
C MET A 59 2.17 8.35 0.88
N VAL A 60 2.66 9.55 1.19
CA VAL A 60 3.83 9.76 2.06
C VAL A 60 3.64 9.14 3.46
N GLU A 61 2.40 9.02 3.93
CA GLU A 61 2.10 8.41 5.23
C GLU A 61 2.59 6.97 5.35
N PHE A 62 2.68 6.21 4.25
CA PHE A 62 3.10 4.81 4.25
C PHE A 62 4.63 4.63 4.13
N ASN A 63 5.41 5.71 3.98
CA ASN A 63 6.85 5.63 3.69
C ASN A 63 7.70 4.97 4.79
N ASN A 64 7.17 4.86 6.00
CA ASN A 64 7.80 4.19 7.14
C ASN A 64 7.48 2.68 7.19
N LEU A 65 6.70 2.14 6.26
CA LEU A 65 6.47 0.71 6.12
C LEU A 65 7.55 0.07 5.24
N VAL A 66 8.14 -1.01 5.73
CA VAL A 66 9.14 -1.78 5.00
C VAL A 66 8.48 -2.47 3.81
N GLY A 67 9.04 -2.29 2.62
CA GLY A 67 8.55 -2.89 1.37
C GLY A 67 7.44 -2.10 0.67
N VAL A 68 7.10 -0.88 1.13
CA VAL A 68 6.09 -0.02 0.47
C VAL A 68 6.42 0.27 -1.00
N ASP A 69 7.71 0.32 -1.36
CA ASP A 69 8.20 0.51 -2.72
C ASP A 69 7.92 -0.70 -3.64
N LYS A 70 7.56 -1.86 -3.07
CA LYS A 70 7.21 -3.07 -3.82
C LYS A 70 5.73 -3.13 -4.21
N ILE A 71 4.89 -2.24 -3.68
CA ILE A 71 3.48 -2.19 -4.02
C ILE A 71 3.35 -1.69 -5.46
N SER A 72 2.69 -2.49 -6.29
CA SER A 72 2.40 -2.14 -7.68
C SER A 72 0.92 -1.83 -7.88
N PRO A 73 0.56 -0.96 -8.85
CA PRO A 73 -0.83 -0.53 -9.03
C PRO A 73 -1.76 -1.66 -9.49
N LYS A 74 -1.19 -2.69 -10.11
CA LYS A 74 -1.91 -3.83 -10.68
C LYS A 74 -0.99 -5.01 -10.78
N ALA A 75 -1.58 -6.19 -10.85
CA ALA A 75 -0.83 -7.39 -11.11
C ALA A 75 -0.29 -7.39 -12.55
N LYS A 76 0.90 -7.96 -12.73
CA LYS A 76 1.51 -8.11 -14.06
C LYS A 76 0.95 -9.37 -14.69
N GLY A 77 0.16 -9.23 -15.76
CA GLY A 77 -0.28 -10.38 -16.54
C GLY A 77 0.89 -10.99 -17.33
N THR A 78 0.86 -12.30 -17.49
CA THR A 78 1.82 -13.09 -18.28
C THR A 78 1.39 -13.23 -19.73
N ASP A 79 0.08 -13.20 -19.98
CA ASP A 79 -0.48 -13.57 -21.27
C ASP A 79 -0.97 -12.31 -22.00
N LEU A 80 -0.39 -12.01 -23.16
CA LEU A 80 -0.84 -10.90 -23.99
C LEU A 80 -2.11 -11.29 -24.75
N VAL A 81 -3.22 -10.59 -24.50
CA VAL A 81 -4.45 -10.68 -25.27
C VAL A 81 -4.48 -9.60 -26.33
N VAL A 82 -4.72 -10.03 -27.56
CA VAL A 82 -5.02 -9.17 -28.70
C VAL A 82 -6.53 -9.23 -28.93
N SER A 83 -7.25 -8.20 -28.50
CA SER A 83 -8.71 -8.12 -28.65
C SER A 83 -9.07 -7.20 -29.80
N PHE A 84 -9.86 -7.73 -30.74
CA PHE A 84 -10.34 -6.98 -31.89
C PHE A 84 -11.79 -6.55 -31.62
N ASN A 85 -12.08 -5.25 -31.66
CA ASN A 85 -13.44 -4.74 -31.70
C ASN A 85 -14.03 -4.97 -33.10
N TYR A 86 -14.24 -6.25 -33.42
CA TYR A 86 -14.62 -6.74 -34.73
C TYR A 86 -15.52 -7.97 -34.57
N SER A 87 -16.64 -8.01 -35.30
CA SER A 87 -17.56 -9.14 -35.18
C SER A 87 -16.94 -10.43 -35.73
N MET A 88 -17.06 -11.53 -34.99
CA MET A 88 -16.61 -12.85 -35.44
C MET A 88 -17.32 -13.30 -36.72
N ASP A 89 -18.55 -12.84 -36.99
CA ASP A 89 -19.30 -13.16 -38.21
C ASP A 89 -18.63 -12.60 -39.47
N ASN A 90 -17.79 -11.57 -39.32
CA ASN A 90 -17.06 -10.94 -40.40
C ASN A 90 -15.66 -11.55 -40.58
N VAL A 91 -15.24 -12.48 -39.73
CA VAL A 91 -13.93 -13.14 -39.82
C VAL A 91 -14.05 -14.38 -40.70
N GLU A 92 -13.24 -14.48 -41.74
CA GLU A 92 -13.14 -15.65 -42.60
C GLU A 92 -12.12 -16.65 -42.05
N LYS A 93 -10.95 -16.15 -41.62
CA LYS A 93 -9.86 -17.00 -41.13
C LYS A 93 -8.97 -16.25 -40.14
N ILE A 94 -8.50 -16.98 -39.13
CA ILE A 94 -7.43 -16.54 -38.23
C ILE A 94 -6.27 -17.52 -38.40
N SER A 95 -5.07 -17.00 -38.64
CA SER A 95 -3.83 -17.79 -38.71
C SER A 95 -2.68 -17.06 -38.02
N TYR A 96 -1.58 -17.78 -37.78
CA TYR A 96 -0.33 -17.20 -37.29
C TYR A 96 0.83 -17.61 -38.19
N ASN A 97 1.87 -16.78 -38.25
CA ASN A 97 3.13 -17.13 -38.90
C ASN A 97 4.33 -16.52 -38.16
N ASP A 98 5.52 -16.99 -38.52
CA ASP A 98 6.80 -16.43 -38.10
C ASP A 98 7.48 -15.80 -39.31
N ASP A 99 7.73 -14.50 -39.25
CA ASP A 99 8.49 -13.74 -40.24
C ASP A 99 9.80 -13.20 -39.63
N GLY A 100 10.86 -14.01 -39.71
CA GLY A 100 12.18 -13.64 -39.24
C GLY A 100 12.29 -13.50 -37.72
N GLY A 101 11.59 -14.35 -36.95
CA GLY A 101 11.51 -14.29 -35.50
C GLY A 101 10.37 -13.39 -34.98
N ARG A 102 9.48 -12.93 -35.87
CA ARG A 102 8.33 -12.08 -35.52
C ARG A 102 7.05 -12.90 -35.63
N LEU A 103 6.42 -13.14 -34.48
CA LEU A 103 5.09 -13.74 -34.42
C LEU A 103 4.05 -12.75 -34.99
N ASN A 104 3.41 -13.12 -36.09
CA ASN A 104 2.29 -12.37 -36.64
C ASN A 104 0.99 -13.15 -36.47
N LEU A 105 -0.04 -12.46 -35.99
CA LEU A 105 -1.43 -12.90 -36.07
C LEU A 105 -2.06 -12.30 -37.33
N VAL A 106 -2.53 -13.15 -38.23
CA VAL A 106 -3.18 -12.75 -39.49
C VAL A 106 -4.67 -13.02 -39.36
N VAL A 107 -5.46 -11.94 -39.34
CA VAL A 107 -6.91 -12.00 -39.33
C VAL A 107 -7.41 -11.60 -40.72
N GLN A 108 -8.10 -12.52 -41.39
CA GLN A 108 -8.68 -12.32 -42.72
C GLN A 108 -10.18 -12.07 -42.59
N PRO A 109 -10.67 -10.86 -42.93
CA PRO A 109 -12.09 -10.58 -43.05
C PRO A 109 -12.72 -11.32 -44.23
N LYS A 110 -14.03 -11.62 -44.14
CA LYS A 110 -14.83 -12.11 -45.27
C LYS A 110 -14.91 -11.06 -46.38
N ALA A 111 -15.05 -11.50 -47.63
CA ALA A 111 -15.27 -10.61 -48.76
C ALA A 111 -16.45 -9.64 -48.51
N GLY A 112 -16.21 -8.34 -48.65
CA GLY A 112 -17.19 -7.28 -48.42
C GLY A 112 -17.34 -6.82 -46.96
N ALA A 113 -16.65 -7.47 -46.02
CA ALA A 113 -16.62 -7.02 -44.63
C ALA A 113 -15.73 -5.77 -44.47
N PRO A 114 -16.01 -4.92 -43.45
CA PRO A 114 -15.18 -3.74 -43.19
C PRO A 114 -13.75 -4.15 -42.83
N ASN A 115 -12.76 -3.37 -43.27
CA ASN A 115 -11.37 -3.61 -42.91
C ASN A 115 -11.15 -3.43 -41.39
N ILE A 116 -10.30 -4.27 -40.81
CA ILE A 116 -9.83 -4.10 -39.43
C ILE A 116 -8.87 -2.91 -39.41
N ASN A 117 -9.17 -1.92 -38.57
CA ASN A 117 -8.30 -0.76 -38.39
C ASN A 117 -7.42 -0.93 -37.14
N GLU A 118 -6.26 -0.31 -37.10
CA GLU A 118 -5.34 -0.40 -35.95
C GLU A 118 -6.01 0.03 -34.63
N LYS A 119 -6.90 1.03 -34.70
CA LYS A 119 -7.65 1.54 -33.54
C LYS A 119 -8.68 0.56 -32.99
N SER A 120 -9.03 -0.49 -33.72
CA SER A 120 -9.94 -1.56 -33.28
C SER A 120 -9.20 -2.67 -32.55
N VAL A 121 -7.87 -2.62 -32.47
CA VAL A 121 -7.05 -3.62 -31.77
C VAL A 121 -6.68 -3.08 -30.39
N ASN A 122 -7.14 -3.78 -29.36
CA ASN A 122 -6.77 -3.54 -27.97
C ASN A 122 -5.79 -4.61 -27.50
N LEU A 123 -4.65 -4.16 -26.96
CA LEU A 123 -3.65 -5.03 -26.35
C LEU A 123 -3.73 -4.88 -24.83
N PHE A 124 -3.98 -5.99 -24.13
CA PHE A 124 -3.93 -6.02 -22.68
C PHE A 124 -3.40 -7.36 -22.21
N TYR A 125 -2.77 -7.38 -21.04
CA TYR A 125 -2.30 -8.63 -20.45
C TYR A 125 -3.38 -9.21 -19.53
N ILE A 126 -3.61 -10.52 -19.65
CA ILE A 126 -4.38 -11.34 -18.70
C ILE A 126 -3.47 -12.39 -18.09
N GLY A 127 -4.02 -13.22 -17.20
CA GLY A 127 -3.31 -14.33 -16.63
C GLY A 127 -2.23 -13.83 -15.69
N VAL A 128 -2.54 -13.64 -14.41
CA VAL A 128 -1.51 -13.21 -13.45
C VAL A 128 -0.50 -14.30 -13.11
N GLY A 129 -0.72 -15.52 -13.61
CA GLY A 129 0.14 -16.68 -13.40
C GLY A 129 0.38 -16.98 -11.92
N ALA A 130 -0.51 -16.52 -11.04
CA ALA A 130 -0.45 -16.71 -9.60
C ALA A 130 -1.24 -17.96 -9.21
N ASP A 131 -0.67 -18.73 -8.30
CA ASP A 131 -1.28 -19.96 -7.77
C ASP A 131 -2.26 -19.64 -6.63
N LEU A 132 -2.05 -18.51 -5.94
CA LEU A 132 -2.84 -18.07 -4.80
C LEU A 132 -2.98 -16.55 -4.75
N LEU A 133 -4.18 -16.10 -4.44
CA LEU A 133 -4.50 -14.73 -4.08
C LEU A 133 -4.82 -14.65 -2.59
N ILE A 134 -4.13 -13.77 -1.90
CA ILE A 134 -4.46 -13.40 -0.53
C ILE A 134 -4.99 -11.97 -0.55
N THR A 135 -6.22 -11.77 -0.10
CA THR A 135 -6.78 -10.43 0.07
C THR A 135 -6.63 -9.97 1.51
N VAL A 136 -6.29 -8.69 1.70
CA VAL A 136 -6.09 -8.11 3.03
C VAL A 136 -6.93 -6.85 3.15
N GLY A 137 -7.95 -6.88 4.01
CA GLY A 137 -8.86 -5.74 4.24
C GLY A 137 -9.89 -5.52 3.14
N ILE A 138 -10.25 -6.57 2.40
CA ILE A 138 -11.27 -6.52 1.33
C ILE A 138 -12.54 -7.20 1.83
N LYS A 139 -13.67 -6.47 1.81
CA LYS A 139 -14.96 -6.91 2.36
C LYS A 139 -15.72 -7.85 1.43
N ASN A 140 -15.61 -7.63 0.13
CA ASN A 140 -16.40 -8.33 -0.88
C ASN A 140 -15.64 -8.44 -2.20
N ILE A 141 -16.02 -9.42 -3.02
CA ILE A 141 -15.36 -9.68 -4.30
C ILE A 141 -15.46 -8.50 -5.28
N SER A 142 -16.48 -7.64 -5.18
CA SER A 142 -16.60 -6.49 -6.10
C SER A 142 -15.55 -5.40 -5.86
N GLN A 143 -14.92 -5.37 -4.68
CA GLN A 143 -13.75 -4.53 -4.40
C GLN A 143 -12.45 -5.05 -5.04
N LEU A 144 -12.43 -6.30 -5.52
CA LEU A 144 -11.30 -6.90 -6.25
C LEU A 144 -11.26 -6.53 -7.74
N ASN A 145 -11.92 -5.44 -8.16
CA ASN A 145 -11.87 -4.88 -9.54
C ASN A 145 -10.48 -4.35 -9.94
N GLN A 146 -9.40 -5.01 -9.51
CA GLN A 146 -8.03 -4.75 -9.86
C GLN A 146 -7.73 -5.45 -11.19
N SER A 147 -7.21 -4.69 -12.14
CA SER A 147 -6.84 -5.21 -13.45
C SER A 147 -5.86 -6.40 -13.30
N GLY A 148 -6.18 -7.52 -13.95
CA GLY A 148 -5.35 -8.71 -13.98
C GLY A 148 -5.81 -9.86 -13.09
N LEU A 149 -6.66 -9.63 -12.08
CA LEU A 149 -7.08 -10.69 -11.14
C LEU A 149 -8.29 -11.52 -11.62
N SER A 150 -8.93 -11.15 -12.72
CA SER A 150 -10.12 -11.82 -13.26
C SER A 150 -9.91 -13.28 -13.67
N SER A 151 -8.66 -13.71 -13.77
CA SER A 151 -8.27 -15.08 -14.14
C SER A 151 -8.02 -15.99 -12.93
N ILE A 152 -8.01 -15.45 -11.70
CA ILE A 152 -7.80 -16.24 -10.49
C ILE A 152 -9.09 -16.97 -10.12
N SER A 153 -8.98 -18.28 -9.92
CA SER A 153 -10.09 -19.10 -9.44
C SER A 153 -10.52 -18.67 -8.03
N PRO A 154 -11.83 -18.57 -7.74
CA PRO A 154 -12.33 -18.34 -6.37
C PRO A 154 -11.78 -19.35 -5.35
N GLU A 155 -11.52 -20.59 -5.81
CA GLU A 155 -10.90 -21.65 -5.00
C GLU A 155 -9.45 -21.35 -4.58
N SER A 156 -8.81 -20.39 -5.21
CA SER A 156 -7.42 -19.99 -4.95
C SER A 156 -7.33 -18.69 -4.15
N ILE A 157 -8.41 -18.31 -3.46
CA ILE A 157 -8.46 -17.08 -2.67
C ILE A 157 -8.45 -17.41 -1.17
N ILE A 158 -7.63 -16.68 -0.42
CA ILE A 158 -7.69 -16.55 1.04
C ILE A 158 -8.03 -15.10 1.36
N ASN A 159 -9.11 -14.85 2.10
CA ASN A 159 -9.45 -13.51 2.58
C ASN A 159 -9.01 -13.31 4.03
N VAL A 160 -8.35 -12.20 4.32
CA VAL A 160 -7.94 -11.76 5.66
C VAL A 160 -8.57 -10.40 5.92
N ASP A 161 -9.48 -10.31 6.89
CA ASP A 161 -10.16 -9.07 7.22
C ASP A 161 -10.63 -9.06 8.68
N ASN A 162 -11.01 -7.90 9.20
CA ASN A 162 -11.57 -7.75 10.55
C ASN A 162 -12.90 -6.98 10.57
N TRP A 163 -13.51 -6.76 9.40
CA TRP A 163 -14.78 -6.07 9.30
C TRP A 163 -15.98 -7.03 9.38
N SER A 164 -16.96 -6.66 10.20
CA SER A 164 -18.17 -7.45 10.45
C SER A 164 -19.12 -7.53 9.25
N ASP A 165 -19.01 -6.61 8.28
CA ASP A 165 -19.80 -6.58 7.05
C ASP A 165 -19.08 -7.28 5.87
N ASN A 166 -18.05 -8.08 6.14
CA ASN A 166 -17.39 -8.91 5.14
C ASN A 166 -18.32 -10.05 4.65
N THR A 167 -18.29 -10.33 3.34
CA THR A 167 -19.22 -11.27 2.69
C THR A 167 -18.70 -12.70 2.59
N ASN A 168 -17.53 -13.02 3.16
CA ASN A 168 -16.91 -14.35 3.12
C ASN A 168 -16.77 -14.92 1.69
N PHE A 169 -16.24 -14.11 0.77
CA PHE A 169 -16.25 -14.43 -0.66
C PHE A 169 -15.14 -15.39 -1.14
N ALA A 170 -14.18 -15.71 -0.28
CA ALA A 170 -13.03 -16.55 -0.64
C ALA A 170 -13.24 -18.01 -0.26
N ALA A 171 -12.37 -18.90 -0.76
CA ALA A 171 -12.38 -20.32 -0.36
C ALA A 171 -12.03 -20.50 1.12
N ILE A 172 -11.08 -19.70 1.63
CA ILE A 172 -10.76 -19.61 3.06
C ILE A 172 -10.96 -18.16 3.48
N ASN A 173 -11.74 -17.93 4.53
CA ASN A 173 -11.99 -16.59 5.07
C ASN A 173 -11.50 -16.53 6.54
N VAL A 174 -10.46 -15.75 6.78
CA VAL A 174 -9.95 -15.40 8.10
C VAL A 174 -10.53 -14.04 8.47
N ILE A 175 -11.76 -14.06 8.99
CA ILE A 175 -12.50 -12.88 9.41
C ILE A 175 -12.54 -12.84 10.93
N ASP A 176 -11.65 -12.08 11.54
CA ASP A 176 -11.57 -11.94 13.00
C ASP A 176 -12.13 -10.58 13.43
N ILE A 177 -13.44 -10.54 13.69
CA ILE A 177 -14.16 -9.31 14.07
C ILE A 177 -13.80 -8.80 15.47
N ASP A 178 -13.22 -9.66 16.31
CA ASP A 178 -12.79 -9.32 17.67
C ASP A 178 -11.37 -8.72 17.64
N SER A 179 -10.63 -8.90 16.55
CA SER A 179 -9.31 -8.34 16.36
C SER A 179 -9.34 -6.81 16.22
N SER A 180 -8.48 -6.14 16.99
CA SER A 180 -8.36 -4.68 16.96
C SER A 180 -7.69 -4.15 15.69
N SER A 181 -7.02 -5.02 14.91
CA SER A 181 -6.27 -4.66 13.71
C SER A 181 -6.05 -5.83 12.76
N ILE A 182 -5.83 -5.55 11.47
CA ILE A 182 -5.33 -6.54 10.51
C ILE A 182 -3.94 -7.03 10.92
N SER A 183 -3.10 -6.13 11.45
CA SER A 183 -1.76 -6.50 11.92
C SER A 183 -1.79 -7.58 13.02
N GLU A 184 -2.75 -7.53 13.94
CA GLU A 184 -2.95 -8.57 14.95
C GLU A 184 -3.34 -9.92 14.32
N ILE A 185 -4.21 -9.92 13.30
CA ILE A 185 -4.58 -11.13 12.55
C ILE A 185 -3.35 -11.72 11.85
N VAL A 186 -2.57 -10.89 11.18
CA VAL A 186 -1.36 -11.32 10.47
C VAL A 186 -0.31 -11.88 11.44
N LEU A 187 -0.19 -11.31 12.64
CA LEU A 187 0.67 -11.87 13.69
C LEU A 187 0.17 -13.25 14.15
N GLY A 188 -1.14 -13.39 14.40
CA GLY A 188 -1.74 -14.69 14.74
C GLY A 188 -1.58 -15.74 13.63
N LEU A 189 -1.70 -15.32 12.36
CA LEU A 189 -1.38 -16.17 11.21
C LEU A 189 0.09 -16.60 11.20
N SER A 190 1.02 -15.68 11.47
CA SER A 190 2.44 -15.99 11.53
C SER A 190 2.73 -17.04 12.60
N GLU A 191 2.21 -16.86 13.81
CA GLU A 191 2.40 -17.77 14.93
C GLU A 191 1.80 -19.17 14.64
N GLY A 192 0.55 -19.21 14.19
CA GLY A 192 -0.14 -20.49 13.93
C GLY A 192 0.37 -21.25 12.70
N LEU A 193 0.98 -20.56 11.73
CA LEU A 193 1.61 -21.18 10.56
C LEU A 193 3.11 -21.47 10.77
N GLY A 194 3.69 -21.07 11.91
CA GLY A 194 5.12 -21.21 12.18
C GLY A 194 6.02 -20.38 11.25
N LEU A 195 5.51 -19.26 10.74
CA LEU A 195 6.30 -18.32 9.93
C LEU A 195 7.21 -17.50 10.85
N GLN A 196 8.48 -17.36 10.47
CA GLN A 196 9.46 -16.67 11.29
C GLN A 196 9.25 -15.15 11.23
N LEU A 197 9.06 -14.54 12.39
CA LEU A 197 8.98 -13.09 12.54
C LEU A 197 10.40 -12.52 12.66
N ASP A 198 10.71 -11.50 11.88
CA ASP A 198 11.90 -10.68 12.06
C ASP A 198 11.54 -9.24 12.47
N LEU A 199 12.57 -8.40 12.59
CA LEU A 199 12.42 -7.00 12.99
C LEU A 199 11.57 -6.20 12.00
N ASP A 200 11.73 -6.40 10.70
CA ASP A 200 11.03 -5.62 9.68
C ASP A 200 9.54 -5.98 9.65
N VAL A 201 9.22 -7.27 9.75
CA VAL A 201 7.85 -7.76 9.91
C VAL A 201 7.24 -7.19 11.20
N ALA A 202 7.95 -7.32 12.33
CA ALA A 202 7.48 -6.81 13.61
C ALA A 202 7.25 -5.30 13.61
N GLN A 203 8.11 -4.53 12.94
CA GLN A 203 7.97 -3.08 12.83
C GLN A 203 6.75 -2.69 12.00
N ASN A 204 6.49 -3.37 10.88
CA ASN A 204 5.29 -3.15 10.08
C ASN A 204 4.02 -3.43 10.91
N LEU A 205 3.94 -4.62 11.53
CA LEU A 205 2.80 -5.01 12.35
C LEU A 205 2.55 -4.04 13.52
N LEU A 206 3.62 -3.63 14.22
CA LEU A 206 3.52 -2.65 15.30
C LEU A 206 3.02 -1.31 14.78
N ASN A 207 3.53 -0.82 13.65
CA ASN A 207 3.09 0.46 13.09
C ASN A 207 1.58 0.45 12.76
N GLY A 208 1.10 -0.62 12.11
CA GLY A 208 -0.30 -0.77 11.72
C GLY A 208 -1.23 -0.78 12.93
N LEU A 209 -0.94 -1.67 13.88
CA LEU A 209 -1.67 -1.81 15.13
C LEU A 209 -1.64 -0.51 15.94
N TRP A 210 -0.47 0.12 16.07
CA TRP A 210 -0.32 1.36 16.84
C TRP A 210 -1.18 2.50 16.29
N GLN A 211 -1.26 2.64 14.96
CA GLN A 211 -2.08 3.67 14.35
C GLN A 211 -3.57 3.40 14.56
N VAL A 212 -4.05 2.19 14.27
CA VAL A 212 -5.49 1.88 14.33
C VAL A 212 -6.02 1.83 15.77
N THR A 213 -5.16 1.58 16.76
CA THR A 213 -5.51 1.56 18.20
C THR A 213 -5.25 2.90 18.91
N SER A 214 -4.81 3.94 18.17
CA SER A 214 -4.41 5.23 18.73
C SER A 214 -3.33 5.11 19.83
N GLY A 215 -2.38 4.19 19.63
CA GLY A 215 -1.35 3.86 20.61
C GLY A 215 -1.93 3.17 21.86
N LEU A 216 -2.80 2.19 21.65
CA LEU A 216 -3.50 1.44 22.69
C LEU A 216 -4.44 2.27 23.58
N LYS A 217 -5.02 3.36 23.06
CA LYS A 217 -5.89 4.27 23.84
C LYS A 217 -7.38 4.01 23.63
N LYS A 218 -7.75 3.18 22.67
CA LYS A 218 -9.16 2.85 22.44
C LYS A 218 -9.71 1.98 23.58
N SER A 219 -10.99 2.14 23.88
CA SER A 219 -11.66 1.45 25.00
C SER A 219 -12.08 0.02 24.70
N ASP A 220 -12.13 -0.36 23.42
CA ASP A 220 -12.59 -1.65 22.90
C ASP A 220 -11.45 -2.63 22.60
N LEU A 221 -10.23 -2.36 23.10
CA LEU A 221 -9.07 -3.20 22.82
C LEU A 221 -9.09 -4.51 23.61
N GLY A 222 -8.93 -5.61 22.88
CA GLY A 222 -8.75 -6.95 23.45
C GLY A 222 -7.33 -7.20 23.98
N PRO A 223 -7.14 -8.28 24.77
CA PRO A 223 -5.82 -8.67 25.28
C PRO A 223 -4.81 -8.98 24.16
N ASP A 224 -5.28 -9.53 23.04
CA ASP A 224 -4.47 -9.88 21.88
C ASP A 224 -3.73 -8.67 21.30
N ALA A 225 -4.32 -7.46 21.33
CA ALA A 225 -3.66 -6.25 20.88
C ALA A 225 -2.43 -5.89 21.74
N TYR A 226 -2.51 -6.10 23.06
CA TYR A 226 -1.39 -5.88 23.97
C TYR A 226 -0.31 -6.97 23.82
N GLU A 227 -0.74 -8.22 23.62
CA GLU A 227 0.17 -9.33 23.34
C GLU A 227 0.94 -9.08 22.04
N ALA A 228 0.24 -8.65 20.99
CA ALA A 228 0.83 -8.32 19.70
C ALA A 228 1.90 -7.22 19.81
N VAL A 229 1.61 -6.15 20.54
CA VAL A 229 2.60 -5.11 20.83
C VAL A 229 3.79 -5.69 21.61
N ALA A 230 3.54 -6.48 22.65
CA ALA A 230 4.62 -7.08 23.44
C ALA A 230 5.52 -7.98 22.57
N THR A 231 4.94 -8.80 21.69
CA THR A 231 5.68 -9.66 20.75
C THR A 231 6.53 -8.83 19.80
N CYS A 232 5.98 -7.78 19.18
CA CYS A 232 6.74 -6.92 18.28
C CYS A 232 7.90 -6.21 19.01
N LEU A 233 7.67 -5.69 20.22
CA LEU A 233 8.71 -5.03 21.01
C LEU A 233 9.84 -6.00 21.42
N ARG A 234 9.53 -7.27 21.73
CA ARG A 234 10.54 -8.30 22.03
C ARG A 234 11.46 -8.57 20.84
N LEU A 235 10.94 -8.45 19.62
CA LEU A 235 11.71 -8.58 18.38
C LEU A 235 12.53 -7.32 18.05
N GLY A 236 12.42 -6.26 18.85
CA GLY A 236 13.17 -5.02 18.70
C GLY A 236 12.43 -3.92 17.93
N ALA A 237 11.17 -4.14 17.56
CA ALA A 237 10.36 -3.09 16.94
C ALA A 237 10.21 -1.91 17.90
N GLN A 238 10.13 -0.70 17.34
CA GLN A 238 10.03 0.54 18.09
C GLN A 238 8.65 1.17 17.90
N LYS A 239 8.07 1.66 18.99
CA LYS A 239 6.81 2.39 18.94
C LYS A 239 6.99 3.62 18.04
N PRO A 240 6.04 3.92 17.13
CA PRO A 240 6.09 5.15 16.35
C PRO A 240 6.23 6.38 17.27
N SER A 241 7.23 7.23 17.02
CA SER A 241 7.39 8.48 17.74
C SER A 241 6.26 9.44 17.39
N ALA A 242 5.73 10.15 18.39
CA ALA A 242 4.68 11.16 18.18
C ALA A 242 5.21 12.42 17.44
N GLU A 243 6.52 12.56 17.32
CA GLU A 243 7.17 13.64 16.58
C GLU A 243 7.82 13.11 15.30
N PRO A 244 7.69 13.82 14.16
CA PRO A 244 8.51 13.55 13.00
C PRO A 244 9.99 13.68 13.39
N PRO A 245 10.89 12.86 12.81
CA PRO A 245 12.32 13.03 13.06
C PRO A 245 12.69 14.47 12.73
N ALA A 246 13.21 15.20 13.72
CA ALA A 246 13.67 16.57 13.52
C ALA A 246 14.55 16.59 12.25
N PRO A 247 14.33 17.52 11.32
CA PRO A 247 15.16 17.59 10.13
C PRO A 247 16.61 17.65 10.59
N LYS A 248 17.41 16.65 10.22
CA LYS A 248 18.85 16.68 10.45
C LYS A 248 19.34 17.96 9.78
N GLN A 249 19.57 19.02 10.57
CA GLN A 249 20.14 20.26 10.06
C GLN A 249 21.45 19.86 9.38
N LYS A 250 21.49 19.95 8.05
CA LYS A 250 22.77 19.96 7.35
C LYS A 250 23.46 21.21 7.84
N MET A 251 24.38 21.07 8.79
CA MET A 251 25.30 22.15 9.15
C MET A 251 25.99 22.59 7.87
N TRP A 252 25.65 23.78 7.38
CA TRP A 252 26.43 24.43 6.35
C TRP A 252 27.75 24.86 7.00
N PRO A 253 28.91 24.69 6.33
CA PRO A 253 30.17 25.15 6.90
C PRO A 253 30.08 26.66 7.10
N VAL A 254 30.17 27.13 8.34
CA VAL A 254 30.33 28.54 8.63
C VAL A 254 31.70 28.94 8.07
N ALA A 255 31.71 29.77 7.03
CA ALA A 255 32.94 30.35 6.52
C ALA A 255 33.61 31.16 7.64
N LYS A 256 34.83 30.76 8.02
CA LYS A 256 35.68 31.56 8.91
C LYS A 256 36.03 32.85 8.17
N ASN A 257 35.38 33.94 8.55
CA ASN A 257 35.75 35.26 8.06
C ASN A 257 36.95 35.74 8.87
N GLU A 258 38.15 35.70 8.29
CA GLU A 258 39.34 36.33 8.86
C GLU A 258 39.17 37.85 8.80
N GLN A 259 38.69 38.45 9.88
CA GLN A 259 38.63 39.91 9.99
C GLN A 259 40.04 40.46 10.28
N LYS A 260 40.60 41.13 9.27
CA LYS A 260 41.76 42.02 9.40
C LYS A 260 41.43 43.11 10.42
N VAL A 261 42.24 43.17 11.47
CA VAL A 261 42.14 44.19 12.53
C VAL A 261 42.47 45.56 11.96
N VAL A 262 41.53 46.50 12.04
CA VAL A 262 41.80 47.93 11.93
C VAL A 262 41.15 48.63 13.13
N ASN A 263 42.00 49.11 14.03
CA ASN A 263 41.63 49.90 15.21
C ASN A 263 41.46 51.37 14.83
N VAL A 264 40.33 52.01 15.16
CA VAL A 264 40.30 53.42 15.61
C VAL A 264 39.14 53.64 16.61
N ASN A 265 39.50 54.22 17.75
CA ASN A 265 38.66 54.63 18.89
C ASN A 265 37.60 55.71 18.59
N ARG A 266 36.42 55.62 19.23
CA ARG A 266 35.83 56.69 20.09
C ARG A 266 34.49 56.27 20.76
N SER A 267 34.56 56.06 22.07
CA SER A 267 33.67 56.51 23.16
C SER A 267 32.14 56.60 23.03
N GLN A 268 31.49 55.96 24.03
CA GLN A 268 30.26 56.29 24.80
C GLN A 268 28.91 55.60 24.51
N SER A 269 28.46 54.86 25.55
CA SER A 269 27.10 54.65 26.10
C SER A 269 25.97 54.07 25.22
N ASN A 270 25.46 52.88 25.53
CA ASN A 270 24.33 52.63 26.46
C ASN A 270 23.72 51.22 26.29
N GLN A 271 23.13 50.72 27.37
CA GLN A 271 22.39 49.44 27.47
C GLN A 271 21.21 49.32 26.49
N PRO A 272 20.78 48.10 26.13
CA PRO A 272 19.62 47.87 25.29
C PRO A 272 18.28 48.02 26.04
N SER A 273 17.34 48.76 25.45
CA SER A 273 15.96 48.95 25.94
C SER A 273 15.05 47.71 25.68
N PRO A 274 14.00 47.48 26.49
CA PRO A 274 13.09 46.33 26.35
C PRO A 274 11.99 46.53 25.27
N LEU A 275 11.42 45.41 24.80
CA LEU A 275 10.33 45.36 23.81
C LEU A 275 9.04 46.07 24.28
N PRO A 276 8.27 46.72 23.39
CA PRO A 276 6.99 47.33 23.75
C PRO A 276 5.84 46.31 23.88
N SER A 277 4.95 46.56 24.86
CA SER A 277 3.88 45.67 25.33
C SER A 277 2.46 46.10 24.93
N THR A 278 2.24 46.54 23.69
CA THR A 278 0.87 46.74 23.14
C THR A 278 0.89 46.68 21.61
N PRO A 279 -0.08 46.01 20.96
CA PRO A 279 -0.16 45.95 19.50
C PRO A 279 -0.62 47.29 18.88
N PRO A 280 -0.29 47.57 17.61
CA PRO A 280 -0.62 48.84 16.96
C PRO A 280 -2.13 49.05 16.79
N ALA A 281 -2.58 50.30 16.94
CA ALA A 281 -3.99 50.70 16.92
C ALA A 281 -4.73 50.48 15.57
N ASP A 282 -4.00 50.17 14.51
CA ASP A 282 -4.52 49.96 13.14
C ASP A 282 -5.26 48.63 12.96
N TRP A 283 -5.37 47.83 14.04
CA TRP A 283 -6.02 46.53 14.05
C TRP A 283 -7.49 46.57 14.46
N LEU A 284 -7.98 47.73 14.91
CA LEU A 284 -9.32 47.93 15.49
C LEU A 284 -10.30 48.70 14.59
N GLU A 285 -9.93 49.04 13.36
CA GLU A 285 -10.84 49.72 12.42
C GLU A 285 -11.55 48.72 11.47
N PRO A 286 -12.88 48.84 11.27
CA PRO A 286 -13.61 47.92 10.40
C PRO A 286 -13.29 48.20 8.91
N LYS A 287 -12.81 47.16 8.20
CA LYS A 287 -12.53 47.23 6.77
C LYS A 287 -13.84 47.22 5.96
N ILE A 288 -14.22 48.38 5.43
CA ILE A 288 -15.33 48.49 4.47
C ILE A 288 -14.82 48.09 3.08
N TYR A 289 -15.29 46.95 2.56
CA TYR A 289 -15.10 46.56 1.16
C TYR A 289 -16.03 47.37 0.26
N LYS A 290 -15.48 48.19 -0.64
CA LYS A 290 -16.23 48.73 -1.78
C LYS A 290 -16.00 47.81 -2.98
N GLY A 291 -17.06 47.11 -3.42
CA GLY A 291 -17.08 46.39 -4.68
C GLY A 291 -17.00 47.35 -5.86
N SER A 292 -16.05 47.13 -6.74
CA SER A 292 -15.94 47.83 -8.02
C SER A 292 -16.97 47.25 -9.00
N SER A 293 -18.04 48.01 -9.22
CA SER A 293 -18.94 47.85 -10.36
C SER A 293 -18.43 48.66 -11.55
N ASN A 294 -18.74 48.12 -12.74
CA ASN A 294 -18.93 48.81 -14.04
C ASN A 294 -17.64 49.11 -14.83
N VAL A 295 -17.57 48.93 -16.16
CA VAL A 295 -18.54 48.61 -17.25
C VAL A 295 -17.83 47.73 -18.26
#